data_AF-A0A326U7D9-F1
#
_entry.id   AF-A0A326U7D9-F1
#
_cell.length_a   1.000
_cell.length_b   1.000
_cell.length_c   1.000
_cell.angle_alpha   90.00
_cell.angle_beta   90.00
_cell.angle_gamma   90.00
#
_symmetry.space_group_name_H-M   'P 1'
#
loop_
_entity.id
_entity.type
_entity.pdbx_description
1 polymer ?
#
loop_
_entity_poly.entity_id
_entity_poly.type
_entity_poly.pdbx_seq_one_letter_code
_entity_poly.pdbx_strand_id
1 'polypeptide(L)'
;MIQENDVTNPLSVVAISPGIAVGPVLVHKVTARVITETTIAADQVENELQRLHSALDLALKEIQKLSRHVAQNVGQEEAGIFEAHQMMLEDPDLLASVEELISQQHYSAEYALQQVAEQYAAQLAALDDELLSARSKDVKDAVNHVVQQLTGTASQKLAPTSPVIIVAEDLTPSDTASLDPSLILGICTVVGGPTTHAAILARTLEIPAVAGIDVALLDRLHEGDIVALDGAKGLFYQQLSAEQQQQFEATMQEQRRQRTERRAQEEQVWKSRLATTADDTRVAVFANVGDEETARTAALAGAEGIGLLRTEFLFGGRPVFPSEEEQFKSYVALFKAFLENTELGKSIIVRTLDAGADKPFPALEPIIGELQEANPALGLRGIRIHLKHEELLRQQLRALLLAAGKTGVDLHIMFPMIATVEEVRRVKQIYSAVHTEIVAAGKAVPTQVHLGIMVETPAAAIMAEELAREVDFFSIGANDLYQYTMAVDRTNSRVTGMFSTVEPAVLRMIARIAEAGQKYGKLVAVCGELGANPQVAPALVGMGVRELSMSPPSIARIKAVLHRQPLTYWQDLATKLLAAETAADIQQILAENE
;
A
#
# COMPACT_ATOMS: atom_id res chain seq x y z
N MET A 1 -56.42 18.56 2.85
CA MET A 1 -56.20 17.28 2.16
C MET A 1 -55.14 17.52 1.10
N ILE A 2 -53.87 17.39 1.49
CA ILE A 2 -52.74 17.34 0.56
C ILE A 2 -52.43 15.85 0.39
N GLN A 3 -52.31 15.41 -0.86
CA GLN A 3 -52.30 14.02 -1.27
C GLN A 3 -51.10 13.24 -0.69
N GLU A 4 -51.39 12.09 -0.10
CA GLU A 4 -50.46 11.08 0.47
C GLU A 4 -49.77 10.18 -0.60
N ASN A 5 -49.61 10.63 -1.85
CA ASN A 5 -49.38 9.74 -2.99
C ASN A 5 -48.04 9.92 -3.76
N ASP A 6 -46.92 10.24 -3.12
CA ASP A 6 -45.63 10.33 -3.85
C ASP A 6 -44.36 9.96 -3.04
N VAL A 7 -44.45 8.96 -2.16
CA VAL A 7 -43.32 8.55 -1.28
C VAL A 7 -42.53 7.33 -1.83
N THR A 8 -43.02 6.66 -2.88
CA THR A 8 -42.43 5.43 -3.44
C THR A 8 -41.64 5.61 -4.73
N ASN A 9 -41.61 6.82 -5.31
CA ASN A 9 -40.82 7.13 -6.50
C ASN A 9 -39.40 7.57 -6.12
N PRO A 10 -38.35 7.13 -6.86
CA PRO A 10 -36.99 7.57 -6.61
C PRO A 10 -36.82 9.06 -6.89
N LEU A 11 -36.04 9.73 -6.06
CA LEU A 11 -35.54 11.07 -6.33
C LEU A 11 -34.46 10.98 -7.41
N SER A 12 -34.59 11.81 -8.45
CA SER A 12 -33.52 12.02 -9.42
C SER A 12 -32.49 12.98 -8.82
N VAL A 13 -31.24 12.52 -8.75
CA VAL A 13 -30.11 13.18 -8.10
C VAL A 13 -28.87 13.08 -8.99
N VAL A 14 -27.81 13.78 -8.62
CA VAL A 14 -26.54 13.74 -9.35
C VAL A 14 -25.80 12.45 -9.03
N ALA A 15 -25.41 11.71 -10.07
CA ALA A 15 -24.55 10.53 -9.97
C ALA A 15 -23.11 10.95 -9.63
N ILE A 16 -22.51 10.35 -8.60
CA ILE A 16 -21.15 10.69 -8.14
C ILE A 16 -20.20 9.51 -8.32
N SER A 17 -20.56 8.35 -7.78
CA SER A 17 -19.78 7.11 -7.85
C SER A 17 -20.69 5.93 -8.20
N PRO A 18 -20.35 5.12 -9.21
CA PRO A 18 -21.24 4.09 -9.73
C PRO A 18 -21.40 2.93 -8.75
N GLY A 19 -22.60 2.32 -8.76
CA GLY A 19 -22.90 1.13 -7.99
C GLY A 19 -24.27 1.22 -7.32
N ILE A 20 -24.65 0.16 -6.64
CA ILE A 20 -25.97 0.05 -6.01
C ILE A 20 -25.76 -0.30 -4.54
N ALA A 21 -26.43 0.44 -3.66
CA ALA A 21 -26.43 0.20 -2.23
C ALA A 21 -27.86 0.17 -1.69
N VAL A 22 -28.10 -0.73 -0.73
CA VAL A 22 -29.32 -0.79 0.08
C VAL A 22 -28.91 -0.98 1.53
N GLY A 23 -29.47 -0.20 2.44
CA GLY A 23 -29.13 -0.32 3.84
C GLY A 23 -29.81 0.70 4.74
N PRO A 24 -29.62 0.56 6.06
CA PRO A 24 -30.13 1.52 7.04
C PRO A 24 -29.40 2.85 6.89
N VAL A 25 -30.14 3.94 7.04
CA VAL A 25 -29.60 5.29 6.92
C VAL A 25 -28.97 5.76 8.24
N LEU A 26 -27.85 6.45 8.13
CA LEU A 26 -27.26 7.28 9.18
C LEU A 26 -27.34 8.73 8.72
N VAL A 27 -28.14 9.55 9.39
CA VAL A 27 -28.32 10.97 9.04
C VAL A 27 -27.27 11.79 9.77
N HIS A 28 -26.37 12.45 9.03
CA HIS A 28 -25.38 13.35 9.59
C HIS A 28 -25.80 14.81 9.40
N LYS A 29 -26.01 15.52 10.51
CA LYS A 29 -26.33 16.95 10.52
C LYS A 29 -25.22 17.71 11.24
N VAL A 30 -24.54 18.57 10.49
CA VAL A 30 -23.63 19.55 11.10
C VAL A 30 -24.51 20.61 11.77
N THR A 31 -24.72 20.49 13.09
CA THR A 31 -25.43 21.53 13.83
C THR A 31 -24.49 22.72 13.99
N ALA A 32 -24.74 23.81 13.26
CA ALA A 32 -24.03 25.07 13.46
C ALA A 32 -24.24 25.53 14.91
N ARG A 33 -23.17 25.51 15.70
CA ARG A 33 -23.22 25.93 17.10
C ARG A 33 -23.28 27.45 17.12
N VAL A 34 -24.34 27.99 17.73
CA VAL A 34 -24.45 29.43 17.95
C VAL A 34 -23.58 29.78 19.16
N ILE A 35 -22.38 30.29 18.92
CA ILE A 35 -21.57 30.90 19.99
C ILE A 35 -22.13 32.31 20.21
N THR A 36 -22.59 32.57 21.43
CA THR A 36 -23.12 33.87 21.82
C THR A 36 -21.97 34.84 22.09
N GLU A 37 -22.13 36.09 21.64
CA GLU A 37 -21.22 37.18 22.02
C GLU A 37 -21.13 37.26 23.54
N THR A 38 -19.92 37.02 24.06
CA THR A 38 -19.65 36.98 25.49
C THR A 38 -18.37 37.75 25.77
N THR A 39 -18.42 38.65 26.74
CA THR A 39 -17.27 39.46 27.16
C THR A 39 -16.70 38.98 28.49
N ILE A 40 -15.39 39.05 28.64
CA ILE A 40 -14.64 38.75 29.86
C ILE A 40 -14.28 40.03 30.62
N ALA A 41 -13.89 39.91 31.90
CA ALA A 41 -13.34 41.03 32.65
C ALA A 41 -11.86 41.27 32.29
N ALA A 42 -11.38 42.51 32.45
CA ALA A 42 -10.01 42.88 32.07
C ALA A 42 -8.92 42.09 32.84
N ASP A 43 -9.21 41.65 34.07
CA ASP A 43 -8.32 40.81 34.88
C ASP A 43 -8.35 39.33 34.47
N GLN A 44 -9.24 38.94 33.55
CA GLN A 44 -9.37 37.58 33.03
C GLN A 44 -8.66 37.38 31.69
N VAL A 45 -8.18 38.45 31.04
CA VAL A 45 -7.55 38.41 29.71
C VAL A 45 -6.40 37.40 29.65
N GLU A 46 -5.48 37.42 30.62
CA GLU A 46 -4.33 36.53 30.62
C GLU A 46 -4.72 35.06 30.79
N ASN A 47 -5.74 34.77 31.62
CA ASN A 47 -6.30 33.43 31.76
C ASN A 47 -7.02 32.98 30.49
N GLU A 48 -7.68 33.90 29.78
CA GLU A 48 -8.41 33.58 28.55
C GLU A 48 -7.46 33.27 27.39
N LEU A 49 -6.36 34.02 27.26
CA LEU A 49 -5.28 33.73 26.31
C LEU A 49 -4.67 32.35 26.60
N GLN A 50 -4.42 32.03 27.88
CA GLN A 50 -3.93 30.70 28.25
C GLN A 50 -4.95 29.59 27.91
N ARG A 51 -6.25 29.86 28.07
CA ARG A 51 -7.33 28.94 27.69
C ARG A 51 -7.35 28.68 26.19
N LEU A 52 -7.19 29.73 25.37
CA LEU A 52 -7.08 29.64 23.92
C LEU A 52 -5.90 28.76 23.50
N HIS A 53 -4.69 29.06 23.97
CA HIS A 53 -3.49 28.30 23.60
C HIS A 53 -3.58 26.82 24.04
N SER A 54 -4.14 26.56 25.22
CA SER A 54 -4.35 25.19 25.69
C SER A 54 -5.33 24.42 24.82
N ALA A 55 -6.41 25.07 24.35
CA ALA A 55 -7.37 24.48 23.44
C ALA A 55 -6.78 24.23 22.05
N LEU A 56 -5.97 25.17 21.55
CA LEU A 56 -5.25 25.04 20.29
C LEU A 56 -4.30 23.84 20.32
N ASP A 57 -3.49 23.70 21.37
CA ASP A 57 -2.58 22.56 21.56
C ASP A 57 -3.30 21.21 21.56
N LEU A 58 -4.49 21.15 22.17
CA LEU A 58 -5.31 19.94 22.20
C LEU A 58 -5.90 19.62 20.83
N ALA A 59 -6.42 20.63 20.13
CA ALA A 59 -6.96 20.49 18.78
C ALA A 59 -5.88 20.05 17.77
N LEU A 60 -4.69 20.66 17.83
CA LEU A 60 -3.55 20.28 17.00
C LEU A 60 -3.15 18.81 17.21
N LYS A 61 -3.11 18.35 18.47
CA LYS A 61 -2.86 16.92 18.79
C LYS A 61 -3.96 16.00 18.26
N GLU A 62 -5.22 16.44 18.21
CA GLU A 62 -6.32 15.67 17.64
C GLU A 62 -6.24 15.59 16.12
N ILE A 63 -6.02 16.73 15.45
CA ILE A 63 -5.82 16.82 14.00
C ILE A 63 -4.63 15.95 13.56
N GLN A 64 -3.51 15.97 14.30
CA GLN A 64 -2.36 15.10 14.04
C GLN A 64 -2.65 13.60 14.22
N LYS A 65 -3.58 13.23 15.12
CA LYS A 65 -4.02 11.83 15.24
C LYS A 65 -4.89 11.45 14.07
N LEU A 66 -5.77 12.35 13.65
CA LEU A 66 -6.69 12.14 12.54
C LEU A 66 -5.94 12.01 11.21
N SER A 67 -5.00 12.93 10.94
CA SER A 67 -4.06 12.85 9.82
C SER A 67 -3.37 11.49 9.74
N ARG A 68 -2.80 11.01 10.85
CA ARG A 68 -2.15 9.68 10.90
C ARG A 68 -3.12 8.53 10.64
N HIS A 69 -4.36 8.64 11.08
CA HIS A 69 -5.37 7.61 10.86
C HIS A 69 -5.78 7.53 9.38
N VAL A 70 -6.00 8.68 8.73
CA VAL A 70 -6.30 8.76 7.29
C VAL A 70 -5.13 8.27 6.45
N ALA A 71 -3.91 8.67 6.80
CA ALA A 71 -2.70 8.22 6.14
C ALA A 71 -2.57 6.69 6.11
N GLN A 72 -3.03 6.02 7.18
CA GLN A 72 -2.96 4.57 7.31
C GLN A 72 -4.08 3.83 6.57
N ASN A 73 -5.29 4.41 6.54
CA ASN A 73 -6.50 3.70 6.10
C ASN A 73 -7.00 4.09 4.71
N VAL A 74 -6.70 5.32 4.26
CA VAL A 74 -7.19 5.87 3.00
C VAL A 74 -6.01 6.23 2.09
N GLY A 75 -5.04 6.98 2.60
CA GLY A 75 -3.84 7.37 1.86
C GLY A 75 -3.20 8.65 2.38
N GLN A 76 -1.92 8.86 2.04
CA GLN A 76 -1.15 10.03 2.48
C GLN A 76 -1.63 11.34 1.84
N GLU A 77 -2.12 11.30 0.60
CA GLU A 77 -2.62 12.49 -0.10
C GLU A 77 -3.86 13.08 0.60
N GLU A 78 -4.80 12.24 0.99
CA GLU A 78 -5.98 12.63 1.77
C GLU A 78 -5.61 13.11 3.18
N ALA A 79 -4.51 12.61 3.75
CA ALA A 79 -4.01 13.07 5.05
C ALA A 79 -3.43 14.50 4.99
N GLY A 80 -2.98 14.95 3.80
CA GLY A 80 -2.42 16.30 3.57
C GLY A 80 -3.41 17.43 3.84
N ILE A 81 -4.72 17.16 3.77
CA ILE A 81 -5.76 18.14 4.15
C ILE A 81 -5.62 18.54 5.63
N PHE A 82 -5.30 17.58 6.49
CA PHE A 82 -5.11 17.84 7.93
C PHE A 82 -3.79 18.57 8.22
N GLU A 83 -2.78 18.41 7.37
CA GLU A 83 -1.56 19.22 7.45
C GLU A 83 -1.87 20.68 7.10
N ALA A 84 -2.71 20.92 6.10
CA ALA A 84 -3.20 22.26 5.79
C ALA A 84 -4.01 22.86 6.94
N HIS A 85 -4.88 22.08 7.60
CA HIS A 85 -5.60 22.52 8.80
C HIS A 85 -4.63 22.90 9.93
N GLN A 86 -3.58 22.11 10.14
CA GLN A 86 -2.55 22.43 11.13
C GLN A 86 -1.84 23.74 10.76
N MET A 87 -1.42 23.93 9.51
CA MET A 87 -0.78 25.17 9.06
C MET A 87 -1.69 26.40 9.24
N MET A 88 -3.00 26.26 8.99
CA MET A 88 -3.98 27.34 9.21
C MET A 88 -4.13 27.70 10.69
N LEU A 89 -4.13 26.71 11.58
CA LEU A 89 -4.24 26.92 13.02
C LEU A 89 -2.94 27.44 13.66
N GLU A 90 -1.80 27.17 13.04
CA GLU A 90 -0.48 27.66 13.44
C GLU A 90 -0.12 29.01 12.79
N ASP A 91 -1.00 29.56 11.94
CA ASP A 91 -0.77 30.84 11.27
C ASP A 91 -0.66 32.00 12.29
N PRO A 92 0.52 32.65 12.40
CA PRO A 92 0.73 33.75 13.33
C PRO A 92 -0.25 34.92 13.14
N ASP A 93 -0.70 35.21 11.92
CA ASP A 93 -1.58 36.33 11.62
C ASP A 93 -3.02 36.05 12.10
N LEU A 94 -3.47 34.80 11.95
CA LEU A 94 -4.75 34.34 12.49
C LEU A 94 -4.73 34.40 14.02
N LEU A 95 -3.68 33.86 14.65
CA LEU A 95 -3.55 33.85 16.11
C LEU A 95 -3.46 35.27 16.67
N ALA A 96 -2.66 36.15 16.08
CA ALA A 96 -2.55 37.54 16.51
C ALA A 96 -3.89 38.27 16.45
N SER A 97 -4.69 38.02 15.40
CA SER A 97 -6.02 38.61 15.26
C SER A 97 -6.99 38.15 16.36
N VAL A 98 -6.93 36.87 16.75
CA VAL A 98 -7.76 36.32 17.84
C VAL A 98 -7.32 36.89 19.19
N GLU A 99 -6.00 36.92 19.45
CA GLU A 99 -5.44 37.47 20.68
C GLU A 99 -5.74 38.97 20.84
N GLU A 100 -5.77 39.72 19.74
CA GLU A 100 -6.16 41.13 19.72
C GLU A 100 -7.61 41.33 20.15
N LEU A 101 -8.55 40.53 19.62
CA LEU A 101 -9.96 40.58 20.01
C LEU A 101 -10.16 40.24 21.50
N ILE A 102 -9.42 39.27 22.03
CA ILE A 102 -9.46 38.93 23.47
C ILE A 102 -8.87 40.06 24.31
N SER A 103 -7.74 40.63 23.90
CA SER A 103 -6.98 41.59 24.70
C SER A 103 -7.56 43.01 24.68
N GLN A 104 -8.08 43.45 23.53
CA GLN A 104 -8.57 44.82 23.36
C GLN A 104 -10.09 44.94 23.50
N GLN A 105 -10.84 43.97 22.96
CA GLN A 105 -12.31 43.98 22.99
C GLN A 105 -12.89 43.15 24.14
N HIS A 106 -12.03 42.45 24.89
CA HIS A 106 -12.42 41.58 26.00
C HIS A 106 -13.45 40.52 25.59
N TYR A 107 -13.33 39.96 24.40
CA TYR A 107 -14.17 38.84 23.99
C TYR A 107 -13.69 37.51 24.58
N SER A 108 -14.61 36.56 24.77
CA SER A 108 -14.23 35.18 25.11
C SER A 108 -13.50 34.50 23.96
N ALA A 109 -12.64 33.53 24.28
CA ALA A 109 -11.79 32.86 23.31
C ALA A 109 -12.58 32.22 22.16
N GLU A 110 -13.68 31.55 22.45
CA GLU A 110 -14.51 30.88 21.44
C GLU A 110 -15.22 31.87 20.51
N TYR A 111 -15.66 33.02 21.03
CA TYR A 111 -16.31 34.05 20.21
C TYR A 111 -15.30 34.80 19.34
N ALA A 112 -14.16 35.20 19.92
CA ALA A 112 -13.06 35.83 19.18
C ALA A 112 -12.56 34.95 18.04
N LEU A 113 -12.36 33.65 18.31
CA LEU A 113 -11.90 32.69 17.32
C LEU A 113 -12.91 32.48 16.19
N GLN A 114 -14.21 32.37 16.51
CA GLN A 114 -15.25 32.27 15.48
C GLN A 114 -15.30 33.52 14.58
N GLN A 115 -15.22 34.71 15.18
CA GLN A 115 -15.25 35.97 14.42
C GLN A 115 -14.11 36.06 13.41
N VAL A 116 -12.88 35.74 13.83
CA VAL A 116 -11.71 35.75 12.93
C VAL A 116 -11.86 34.67 11.85
N ALA A 117 -12.29 33.47 12.22
CA ALA A 117 -12.50 32.38 11.26
C ALA A 117 -13.55 32.70 10.19
N GLU A 118 -14.66 33.34 10.57
CA GLU A 118 -15.69 33.79 9.63
C GLU A 118 -15.15 34.84 8.65
N GLN A 119 -14.33 35.78 9.12
CA GLN A 119 -13.69 36.78 8.27
C GLN A 119 -12.71 36.16 7.27
N TYR A 120 -11.83 35.27 7.74
CA TYR A 120 -10.88 34.55 6.87
C TYR A 120 -11.61 33.65 5.86
N ALA A 121 -12.61 32.90 6.29
CA ALA A 121 -13.41 32.07 5.41
C ALA A 121 -14.16 32.90 4.36
N ALA A 122 -14.67 34.09 4.72
CA ALA A 122 -15.32 35.00 3.78
C ALA A 122 -14.33 35.58 2.74
N GLN A 123 -13.10 35.89 3.16
CA GLN A 123 -12.05 36.34 2.24
C GLN A 123 -11.68 35.26 1.23
N LEU A 124 -11.50 34.01 1.68
CA LEU A 124 -11.23 32.87 0.80
C LEU A 124 -12.39 32.61 -0.18
N ALA A 125 -13.63 32.65 0.31
CA ALA A 125 -14.81 32.42 -0.52
C ALA A 125 -14.97 33.49 -1.63
N ALA A 126 -14.45 34.70 -1.41
CA ALA A 126 -14.52 35.80 -2.36
C ALA A 126 -13.44 35.78 -3.46
N LEU A 127 -12.51 34.81 -3.42
CA LEU A 127 -11.50 34.63 -4.46
C LEU A 127 -12.12 34.00 -5.72
N ASP A 128 -11.67 34.44 -6.89
CA ASP A 128 -12.13 33.93 -8.21
C ASP A 128 -11.56 32.54 -8.57
N ASP A 129 -10.67 31.99 -7.73
CA ASP A 129 -10.08 30.66 -7.89
C ASP A 129 -10.96 29.61 -7.18
N GLU A 130 -11.50 28.66 -7.95
CA GLU A 130 -12.44 27.63 -7.47
C GLU A 130 -11.80 26.71 -6.40
N LEU A 131 -10.50 26.43 -6.50
CA LEU A 131 -9.76 25.61 -5.54
C LEU A 131 -9.52 26.36 -4.23
N LEU A 132 -9.14 27.64 -4.30
CA LEU A 132 -8.92 28.46 -3.11
C LEU A 132 -10.24 28.85 -2.42
N SER A 133 -11.30 29.08 -3.20
CA SER A 133 -12.65 29.33 -2.67
C SER A 133 -13.21 28.12 -1.92
N ALA A 134 -12.94 26.90 -2.41
CA ALA A 134 -13.32 25.66 -1.72
C ALA A 134 -12.68 25.53 -0.31
N ARG A 135 -11.47 26.07 -0.09
CA ARG A 135 -10.79 26.07 1.22
C ARG A 135 -11.44 26.95 2.28
N SER A 136 -12.43 27.77 1.92
CA SER A 136 -13.25 28.50 2.90
C SER A 136 -13.88 27.57 3.94
N LYS A 137 -14.28 26.35 3.52
CA LYS A 137 -14.88 25.34 4.41
C LYS A 137 -13.84 24.69 5.33
N ASP A 138 -12.62 24.50 4.84
CA ASP A 138 -11.51 23.89 5.58
C ASP A 138 -11.12 24.74 6.79
N VAL A 139 -11.08 26.07 6.64
CA VAL A 139 -10.83 27.01 7.76
C VAL A 139 -11.88 26.83 8.85
N LYS A 140 -13.16 26.68 8.47
CA LYS A 140 -14.24 26.46 9.43
C LYS A 140 -14.11 25.10 10.11
N ASP A 141 -13.74 24.05 9.38
CA ASP A 141 -13.53 22.71 9.95
C ASP A 141 -12.37 22.71 10.95
N ALA A 142 -11.22 23.31 10.59
CA ALA A 142 -10.04 23.43 11.46
C ALA A 142 -10.35 24.19 12.75
N VAL A 143 -11.02 25.33 12.66
CA VAL A 143 -11.38 26.17 13.82
C VAL A 143 -12.41 25.49 14.71
N ASN A 144 -13.33 24.71 14.14
CA ASN A 144 -14.33 23.97 14.92
C ASN A 144 -13.69 22.98 15.89
N HIS A 145 -12.54 22.37 15.56
CA HIS A 145 -11.79 21.52 16.51
C HIS A 145 -11.36 22.30 17.75
N VAL A 146 -10.89 23.54 17.60
CA VAL A 146 -10.46 24.39 18.72
C VAL A 146 -11.66 24.84 19.56
N VAL A 147 -12.74 25.27 18.90
CA VAL A 147 -13.99 25.65 19.58
C VAL A 147 -14.56 24.49 20.40
N GLN A 148 -14.46 23.25 19.93
CA GLN A 148 -14.88 22.07 20.69
C GLN A 148 -14.08 21.90 21.99
N GLN A 149 -12.76 22.10 21.93
CA GLN A 149 -11.92 22.04 23.13
C GLN A 149 -12.26 23.17 24.12
N LEU A 150 -12.53 24.38 23.62
CA LEU A 150 -12.91 25.54 24.44
C LEU A 150 -14.26 25.35 25.15
N THR A 151 -15.22 24.73 24.46
CA THR A 151 -16.59 24.56 24.97
C THR A 151 -16.80 23.25 25.73
N GLY A 152 -15.80 22.35 25.75
CA GLY A 152 -15.86 21.06 26.47
C GLY A 152 -16.93 20.10 25.92
N THR A 153 -17.38 20.31 24.68
CA THR A 153 -18.43 19.49 24.06
C THR A 153 -17.80 18.49 23.10
N ALA A 154 -17.95 17.20 23.40
CA ALA A 154 -17.49 16.13 22.52
C ALA A 154 -18.12 16.27 21.13
N SER A 155 -17.31 16.13 20.08
CA SER A 155 -17.81 15.96 18.71
C SER A 155 -18.68 14.71 18.64
N GLN A 156 -19.85 14.80 17.99
CA GLN A 156 -20.54 13.61 17.50
C GLN A 156 -19.69 13.04 16.36
N LYS A 157 -18.72 12.18 16.70
CA LYS A 157 -17.91 11.49 15.70
C LYS A 157 -18.83 10.62 14.83
N LEU A 158 -18.65 10.69 13.51
CA LEU A 158 -19.34 9.80 12.58
C LEU A 158 -18.72 8.40 12.68
N ALA A 159 -19.12 7.64 13.69
CA ALA A 159 -18.58 6.31 13.99
C ALA A 159 -19.70 5.27 13.91
N PRO A 160 -20.12 4.86 12.70
CA PRO A 160 -21.14 3.82 12.56
C PRO A 160 -20.67 2.50 13.18
N THR A 161 -21.56 1.81 13.90
CA THR A 161 -21.27 0.50 14.52
C THR A 161 -21.76 -0.68 13.68
N SER A 162 -22.42 -0.41 12.55
CA SER A 162 -22.98 -1.38 11.62
C SER A 162 -22.96 -0.84 10.19
N PRO A 163 -23.12 -1.68 9.15
CA PRO A 163 -23.18 -1.21 7.78
C PRO A 163 -24.34 -0.23 7.53
N VAL A 164 -24.06 0.97 7.03
CA VAL A 164 -25.03 2.07 6.83
C VAL A 164 -24.85 2.79 5.49
N ILE A 165 -25.90 3.47 5.05
CA ILE A 165 -25.84 4.51 4.02
C ILE A 165 -25.80 5.87 4.73
N ILE A 166 -24.75 6.65 4.50
CA ILE A 166 -24.62 8.00 5.09
C ILE A 166 -25.44 8.97 4.25
N VAL A 167 -26.32 9.73 4.90
CA VAL A 167 -27.03 10.86 4.29
C VAL A 167 -26.68 12.12 5.05
N ALA A 168 -26.02 13.07 4.38
CA ALA A 168 -25.47 14.27 5.01
C ALA A 168 -25.77 15.54 4.18
N GLU A 169 -25.63 16.72 4.79
CA GLU A 169 -25.63 17.95 4.01
C GLU A 169 -24.36 18.05 3.15
N ASP A 170 -23.22 17.81 3.79
CA ASP A 170 -21.88 17.69 3.22
C ASP A 170 -21.07 16.76 4.15
N LEU A 171 -19.91 16.26 3.70
CA LEU A 171 -18.96 15.56 4.56
C LEU A 171 -17.66 16.36 4.63
N THR A 172 -17.27 16.77 5.83
CA THR A 172 -15.98 17.46 6.01
C THR A 172 -14.83 16.45 5.92
N PRO A 173 -13.59 16.90 5.68
CA PRO A 173 -12.41 16.03 5.80
C PRO A 173 -12.41 15.28 7.13
N SER A 174 -12.73 15.98 8.22
CA SER A 174 -12.78 15.39 9.56
C SER A 174 -13.82 14.28 9.70
N ASP A 175 -14.99 14.44 9.07
CA ASP A 175 -16.02 13.39 9.04
C ASP A 175 -15.52 12.16 8.30
N THR A 176 -15.03 12.35 7.06
CA THR A 176 -14.53 11.25 6.21
C THR A 176 -13.41 10.45 6.86
N ALA A 177 -12.53 11.14 7.58
CA ALA A 177 -11.41 10.56 8.31
C ALA A 177 -11.83 9.66 9.49
N SER A 178 -13.01 9.88 10.05
CA SER A 178 -13.52 9.09 11.18
C SER A 178 -14.28 7.83 10.75
N LEU A 179 -14.53 7.66 9.44
CA LEU A 179 -15.29 6.56 8.89
C LEU A 179 -14.45 5.29 8.77
N ASP A 180 -15.06 4.14 9.07
CA ASP A 180 -14.58 2.84 8.64
C ASP A 180 -15.21 2.50 7.27
N PRO A 181 -14.43 2.47 6.17
CA PRO A 181 -14.93 2.17 4.84
C PRO A 181 -15.71 0.85 4.74
N SER A 182 -15.38 -0.14 5.57
CA SER A 182 -16.02 -1.46 5.52
C SER A 182 -17.49 -1.44 5.99
N LEU A 183 -17.88 -0.38 6.70
CA LEU A 183 -19.23 -0.17 7.21
C LEU A 183 -20.04 0.81 6.35
N ILE A 184 -19.44 1.42 5.33
CA ILE A 184 -20.16 2.39 4.50
C ILE A 184 -20.66 1.70 3.23
N LEU A 185 -21.97 1.48 3.17
CA LEU A 185 -22.63 0.86 2.03
C LEU A 185 -22.80 1.85 0.87
N GLY A 186 -22.97 3.14 1.18
CA GLY A 186 -23.15 4.20 0.20
C GLY A 186 -23.20 5.59 0.84
N ILE A 187 -23.05 6.63 0.01
CA ILE A 187 -23.02 8.03 0.46
C ILE A 187 -24.04 8.86 -0.34
N CYS A 188 -24.81 9.70 0.35
CA CYS A 188 -25.77 10.63 -0.25
C CYS A 188 -25.61 12.01 0.40
N THR A 189 -25.48 13.06 -0.42
CA THR A 189 -25.22 14.43 0.07
C THR A 189 -26.16 15.47 -0.52
N VAL A 190 -26.50 16.52 0.23
CA VAL A 190 -27.26 17.68 -0.29
C VAL A 190 -26.39 18.47 -1.27
N VAL A 191 -25.17 18.78 -0.84
CA VAL A 191 -24.18 19.46 -1.67
C VAL A 191 -23.23 18.42 -2.26
N GLY A 192 -23.03 18.43 -3.57
CA GLY A 192 -22.02 17.59 -4.17
C GLY A 192 -21.72 17.94 -5.61
N GLY A 193 -20.42 17.94 -5.91
CA GLY A 193 -19.83 18.05 -7.23
C GLY A 193 -18.70 17.03 -7.35
N PRO A 194 -18.12 16.83 -8.54
CA PRO A 194 -17.09 15.81 -8.75
C PRO A 194 -15.82 16.00 -7.92
N THR A 195 -15.63 17.18 -7.32
CA THR A 195 -14.45 17.59 -6.56
C THR A 195 -14.67 17.67 -5.05
N THR A 196 -15.85 17.32 -4.52
CA THR A 196 -16.10 17.37 -3.07
C THR A 196 -15.45 16.18 -2.35
N HIS A 197 -15.11 16.32 -1.07
CA HIS A 197 -14.48 15.24 -0.28
C HIS A 197 -15.30 13.95 -0.27
N ALA A 198 -16.63 14.07 -0.15
CA ALA A 198 -17.53 12.92 -0.28
C ALA A 198 -17.42 12.20 -1.64
N ALA A 199 -17.24 12.96 -2.73
CA ALA A 199 -17.14 12.44 -4.08
C ALA A 199 -15.80 11.75 -4.36
N ILE A 200 -14.71 12.35 -3.87
CA ILE A 200 -13.36 11.79 -3.97
C ILE A 200 -13.29 10.48 -3.19
N LEU A 201 -13.69 10.51 -1.90
CA LEU A 201 -13.73 9.33 -1.04
C LEU A 201 -14.54 8.18 -1.68
N ALA A 202 -15.74 8.48 -2.17
CA ALA A 202 -16.62 7.49 -2.76
C ALA A 202 -16.03 6.82 -4.02
N ARG A 203 -15.24 7.54 -4.81
CA ARG A 203 -14.60 6.98 -6.02
C ARG A 203 -13.39 6.14 -5.67
N THR A 204 -12.49 6.67 -4.83
CA THR A 204 -11.28 5.99 -4.38
C THR A 204 -11.60 4.67 -3.69
N LEU A 205 -12.69 4.62 -2.92
CA LEU A 205 -13.11 3.42 -2.20
C LEU A 205 -14.13 2.55 -2.96
N GLU A 206 -14.46 2.90 -4.21
CA GLU A 206 -15.52 2.25 -5.00
C GLU A 206 -16.88 2.14 -4.25
N ILE A 207 -17.18 3.11 -3.38
CA ILE A 207 -18.44 3.20 -2.64
C ILE A 207 -19.49 3.89 -3.51
N PRO A 208 -20.69 3.31 -3.72
CA PRO A 208 -21.77 3.95 -4.44
C PRO A 208 -22.16 5.31 -3.84
N ALA A 209 -22.25 6.36 -4.66
CA ALA A 209 -22.58 7.70 -4.15
C ALA A 209 -23.43 8.55 -5.10
N VAL A 210 -24.27 9.38 -4.50
CA VAL A 210 -25.13 10.38 -5.16
C VAL A 210 -25.12 11.71 -4.40
N ALA A 211 -25.47 12.80 -5.07
CA ALA A 211 -25.54 14.13 -4.47
C ALA A 211 -26.70 14.98 -5.03
N GLY A 212 -27.03 16.09 -4.38
CA GLY A 212 -28.10 17.00 -4.83
C GLY A 212 -29.48 16.61 -4.32
N ILE A 213 -29.57 15.95 -3.17
CA ILE A 213 -30.86 15.80 -2.46
C ILE A 213 -31.30 17.13 -1.83
N ASP A 214 -32.60 17.33 -1.67
CA ASP A 214 -33.14 18.50 -0.97
C ASP A 214 -32.73 18.47 0.52
N VAL A 215 -32.30 19.59 1.08
CA VAL A 215 -31.96 19.72 2.51
C VAL A 215 -33.13 19.32 3.42
N ALA A 216 -34.38 19.57 2.99
CA ALA A 216 -35.57 19.16 3.72
C ALA A 216 -35.68 17.63 3.88
N LEU A 217 -34.95 16.84 3.09
CA LEU A 217 -34.90 15.39 3.21
C LEU A 217 -34.15 14.95 4.49
N LEU A 218 -33.13 15.71 4.92
CA LEU A 218 -32.40 15.42 6.15
C LEU A 218 -33.30 15.50 7.39
N ASP A 219 -34.34 16.32 7.36
CA ASP A 219 -35.33 16.44 8.44
C ASP A 219 -36.43 15.37 8.40
N ARG A 220 -36.56 14.66 7.28
CA ARG A 220 -37.61 13.67 7.06
C ARG A 220 -37.13 12.24 7.26
N LEU A 221 -35.85 11.97 7.07
CA LEU A 221 -35.23 10.67 7.29
C LEU A 221 -34.93 10.46 8.77
N HIS A 222 -35.24 9.26 9.28
CA HIS A 222 -34.90 8.85 10.63
C HIS A 222 -33.76 7.84 10.59
N GLU A 223 -32.88 7.87 11.59
CA GLU A 223 -31.82 6.87 11.72
C GLU A 223 -32.40 5.45 11.69
N GLY A 224 -31.83 4.59 10.85
CA GLY A 224 -32.27 3.22 10.66
C GLY A 224 -33.31 2.99 9.55
N ASP A 225 -33.86 4.05 8.94
CA ASP A 225 -34.72 3.91 7.75
C ASP A 225 -33.97 3.20 6.61
N ILE A 226 -34.62 2.23 5.96
CA ILE A 226 -34.01 1.49 4.84
C ILE A 226 -34.15 2.31 3.57
N VAL A 227 -33.00 2.74 3.04
CA VAL A 227 -32.89 3.50 1.80
C VAL A 227 -32.10 2.71 0.75
N ALA A 228 -32.24 3.08 -0.51
CA ALA A 228 -31.37 2.60 -1.58
C ALA A 228 -30.85 3.75 -2.42
N LEU A 229 -29.71 3.53 -3.07
CA LEU A 229 -29.20 4.42 -4.09
C LEU A 229 -28.62 3.64 -5.28
N ASP A 230 -28.82 4.19 -6.47
CA ASP A 230 -28.16 3.76 -7.71
C ASP A 230 -27.27 4.93 -8.15
N GLY A 231 -25.99 4.83 -7.79
CA GLY A 231 -24.99 5.84 -8.09
C GLY A 231 -24.59 5.90 -9.57
N ALA A 232 -24.99 4.91 -10.39
CA ALA A 232 -24.79 4.95 -11.84
C ALA A 232 -25.91 5.70 -12.55
N LYS A 233 -27.16 5.56 -12.07
CA LYS A 233 -28.33 6.24 -12.64
C LYS A 233 -28.66 7.57 -11.98
N GLY A 234 -28.06 7.88 -10.83
CA GLY A 234 -28.38 9.08 -10.06
C GLY A 234 -29.78 8.99 -9.45
N LEU A 235 -30.08 7.88 -8.77
CA LEU A 235 -31.39 7.66 -8.14
C LEU A 235 -31.23 7.42 -6.64
N PHE A 236 -32.06 8.07 -5.82
CA PHE A 236 -32.14 7.86 -4.38
C PHE A 236 -33.57 7.45 -3.97
N TYR A 237 -33.71 6.35 -3.25
CA TYR A 237 -34.96 5.77 -2.80
C TYR A 237 -35.11 5.98 -1.31
N GLN A 238 -36.05 6.84 -0.91
CA GLN A 238 -36.30 7.19 0.49
C GLN A 238 -36.98 6.05 1.25
N GLN A 239 -37.81 5.27 0.56
CA GLN A 239 -38.46 4.07 1.06
C GLN A 239 -38.51 3.06 -0.07
N LEU A 240 -38.32 1.80 0.28
CA LEU A 240 -38.44 0.68 -0.64
C LEU A 240 -39.72 -0.08 -0.33
N SER A 241 -40.50 -0.40 -1.36
CA SER A 241 -41.47 -1.48 -1.24
C SER A 241 -40.72 -2.81 -1.04
N ALA A 242 -41.37 -3.80 -0.44
CA ALA A 242 -40.77 -5.14 -0.28
C ALA A 242 -40.30 -5.74 -1.62
N GLU A 243 -41.02 -5.44 -2.71
CA GLU A 243 -40.67 -5.86 -4.07
C GLU A 243 -39.43 -5.11 -4.61
N GLN A 244 -39.33 -3.80 -4.38
CA GLN A 244 -38.16 -3.01 -4.76
C GLN A 244 -36.91 -3.43 -3.96
N GLN A 245 -37.05 -3.67 -2.66
CA GLN A 245 -35.94 -4.15 -1.82
C GLN A 245 -35.42 -5.49 -2.34
N GLN A 246 -36.31 -6.44 -2.61
CA GLN A 246 -35.94 -7.74 -3.16
C GLN A 246 -35.25 -7.62 -4.54
N GLN A 247 -35.72 -6.69 -5.38
CA GLN A 247 -35.13 -6.44 -6.70
C GLN A 247 -33.72 -5.83 -6.59
N PHE A 248 -33.51 -4.88 -5.68
CA PHE A 248 -32.19 -4.29 -5.44
C PHE A 248 -31.21 -5.29 -4.84
N GLU A 249 -31.64 -6.07 -3.84
CA GLU A 249 -30.83 -7.14 -3.25
C GLU A 249 -30.42 -8.18 -4.31
N ALA A 250 -31.37 -8.61 -5.15
CA ALA A 250 -31.08 -9.51 -6.28
C ALA A 250 -30.09 -8.90 -7.28
N THR A 251 -30.22 -7.61 -7.59
CA THR A 251 -29.32 -6.91 -8.52
C THR A 251 -27.91 -6.79 -7.94
N MET A 252 -27.78 -6.45 -6.64
CA MET A 252 -26.49 -6.39 -5.94
C MET A 252 -25.81 -7.76 -5.90
N GLN A 253 -26.57 -8.82 -5.59
CA GLN A 253 -26.06 -10.19 -5.58
C GLN A 253 -25.62 -10.63 -6.98
N GLU A 254 -26.41 -10.33 -8.01
CA GLU A 254 -26.08 -10.63 -9.40
C GLU A 254 -24.83 -9.88 -9.88
N GLN A 255 -24.70 -8.59 -9.60
CA GLN A 255 -23.50 -7.80 -9.97
C GLN A 255 -22.24 -8.31 -9.27
N ARG A 256 -22.33 -8.64 -7.97
CA ARG A 256 -21.22 -9.26 -7.22
C ARG A 256 -20.86 -10.62 -7.82
N ARG A 257 -21.86 -11.44 -8.16
CA ARG A 257 -21.65 -12.74 -8.80
C ARG A 257 -20.96 -12.58 -10.15
N GLN A 258 -21.46 -11.70 -11.02
CA GLN A 258 -20.89 -11.45 -12.35
C GLN A 258 -19.45 -10.90 -12.28
N ARG A 259 -19.15 -9.98 -11.35
CA ARG A 259 -17.78 -9.49 -11.14
C ARG A 259 -16.85 -10.63 -10.71
N THR A 260 -17.30 -11.47 -9.78
CA THR A 260 -16.54 -12.61 -9.28
C THR A 260 -16.32 -13.67 -10.38
N GLU A 261 -17.37 -13.98 -11.14
CA GLU A 261 -17.32 -14.92 -12.27
C GLU A 261 -16.40 -14.43 -13.39
N ARG A 262 -16.50 -13.15 -13.79
CA ARG A 262 -15.59 -12.55 -14.78
C ARG A 262 -14.14 -12.60 -14.31
N ARG A 263 -13.89 -12.21 -13.06
CA ARG A 263 -12.54 -12.24 -12.48
C ARG A 263 -11.99 -13.67 -12.44
N ALA A 264 -12.81 -14.65 -12.06
CA ALA A 264 -12.41 -16.05 -12.06
C ALA A 264 -12.13 -16.59 -13.48
N GLN A 265 -12.92 -16.17 -14.47
CA GLN A 265 -12.71 -16.53 -15.88
C GLN A 265 -11.40 -15.92 -16.43
N GLU A 266 -11.17 -14.63 -16.18
CA GLU A 266 -9.92 -13.95 -16.57
C GLU A 266 -8.71 -14.59 -15.88
N GLU A 267 -8.82 -14.88 -14.58
CA GLU A 267 -7.79 -15.56 -13.82
C GLU A 267 -7.43 -16.92 -14.42
N GLN A 268 -8.43 -17.69 -14.85
CA GLN A 268 -8.23 -18.99 -15.49
C GLN A 268 -7.48 -18.88 -16.83
N VAL A 269 -7.73 -17.82 -17.60
CA VAL A 269 -7.00 -17.55 -18.84
C VAL A 269 -5.52 -17.30 -18.54
N TRP A 270 -5.23 -16.45 -17.55
CA TRP A 270 -3.85 -16.06 -17.23
C TRP A 270 -3.05 -17.13 -16.50
N LYS A 271 -3.72 -18.06 -15.80
CA LYS A 271 -3.08 -19.24 -15.19
C LYS A 271 -2.39 -20.15 -16.21
N SER A 272 -2.91 -20.24 -17.43
CA SER A 272 -2.40 -21.14 -18.47
C SER A 272 -1.49 -20.45 -19.50
N ARG A 273 -1.28 -19.15 -19.38
CA ARG A 273 -0.51 -18.35 -20.36
C ARG A 273 0.77 -17.82 -19.77
N LEU A 274 1.78 -17.71 -20.61
CA LEU A 274 3.00 -16.98 -20.34
C LEU A 274 2.73 -15.47 -20.34
N ALA A 275 3.37 -14.70 -19.46
CA ALA A 275 3.11 -13.26 -19.34
C ALA A 275 3.76 -12.44 -20.46
N THR A 276 2.95 -11.69 -21.20
CA THR A 276 3.45 -10.75 -22.21
C THR A 276 2.82 -9.38 -22.01
N THR A 277 3.52 -8.35 -22.47
CA THR A 277 2.90 -7.07 -22.78
C THR A 277 1.97 -7.20 -24.00
N ALA A 278 1.20 -6.16 -24.32
CA ALA A 278 0.28 -6.19 -25.47
C ALA A 278 0.99 -6.35 -26.82
N ASP A 279 2.27 -5.98 -26.90
CA ASP A 279 3.17 -6.13 -28.05
C ASP A 279 4.06 -7.39 -27.95
N ASP A 280 3.63 -8.39 -27.18
CA ASP A 280 4.27 -9.70 -27.03
C ASP A 280 5.69 -9.70 -26.41
N THR A 281 6.12 -8.61 -25.77
CA THR A 281 7.37 -8.62 -25.01
C THR A 281 7.24 -9.56 -23.81
N ARG A 282 8.14 -10.54 -23.72
CA ARG A 282 8.14 -11.53 -22.64
C ARG A 282 8.61 -10.94 -21.31
N VAL A 283 7.83 -11.21 -20.27
CA VAL A 283 8.17 -10.98 -18.87
C VAL A 283 7.92 -12.29 -18.13
N ALA A 284 8.90 -12.79 -17.39
CA ALA A 284 8.70 -13.96 -16.56
C ALA A 284 7.91 -13.57 -15.31
N VAL A 285 6.78 -14.22 -15.06
CA VAL A 285 6.01 -14.04 -13.81
C VAL A 285 6.13 -15.30 -12.97
N PHE A 286 6.92 -15.20 -11.92
CA PHE A 286 7.29 -16.28 -11.03
C PHE A 286 6.68 -16.11 -9.63
N ALA A 287 6.80 -17.16 -8.81
CA ALA A 287 6.32 -17.14 -7.44
C ALA A 287 7.45 -17.04 -6.41
N ASN A 288 7.16 -16.34 -5.31
CA ASN A 288 7.89 -16.42 -4.05
C ASN A 288 7.38 -17.63 -3.28
N VAL A 289 8.28 -18.55 -2.94
CA VAL A 289 7.96 -19.82 -2.27
C VAL A 289 8.77 -19.94 -0.99
N GLY A 290 8.12 -20.41 0.08
CA GLY A 290 8.76 -20.71 1.35
C GLY A 290 8.69 -22.18 1.74
N ASP A 291 7.84 -23.00 1.12
CA ASP A 291 7.63 -24.39 1.51
C ASP A 291 6.99 -25.20 0.37
N GLU A 292 6.78 -26.50 0.59
CA GLU A 292 6.19 -27.42 -0.39
C GLU A 292 4.75 -27.05 -0.77
N GLU A 293 3.93 -26.63 0.20
CA GLU A 293 2.54 -26.26 -0.04
C GLU A 293 2.42 -24.99 -0.90
N THR A 294 3.26 -24.00 -0.61
CA THR A 294 3.35 -22.77 -1.38
C THR A 294 3.89 -23.06 -2.79
N ALA A 295 4.81 -24.01 -2.96
CA ALA A 295 5.29 -24.44 -4.27
C ALA A 295 4.18 -25.06 -5.13
N ARG A 296 3.35 -25.92 -4.53
CA ARG A 296 2.17 -26.51 -5.18
C ARG A 296 1.17 -25.42 -5.56
N THR A 297 0.87 -24.51 -4.63
CA THR A 297 -0.06 -23.40 -4.84
C THR A 297 0.43 -22.45 -5.95
N ALA A 298 1.73 -22.17 -6.00
CA ALA A 298 2.35 -21.37 -7.05
C ALA A 298 2.14 -21.98 -8.45
N ALA A 299 2.39 -23.29 -8.58
CA ALA A 299 2.19 -24.00 -9.83
C ALA A 299 0.72 -23.94 -10.29
N LEU A 300 -0.23 -24.20 -9.38
CA LEU A 300 -1.68 -24.12 -9.65
C LEU A 300 -2.16 -22.68 -9.95
N ALA A 301 -1.47 -21.68 -9.41
CA ALA A 301 -1.72 -20.26 -9.69
C ALA A 301 -1.13 -19.80 -11.05
N GLY A 302 -0.48 -20.70 -11.80
CA GLY A 302 0.08 -20.40 -13.10
C GLY A 302 1.42 -19.69 -13.05
N ALA A 303 2.23 -19.91 -12.00
CA ALA A 303 3.60 -19.45 -11.98
C ALA A 303 4.42 -20.10 -13.12
N GLU A 304 5.23 -19.30 -13.81
CA GLU A 304 6.13 -19.79 -14.87
C GLU A 304 7.42 -20.40 -14.31
N GLY A 305 7.63 -20.27 -13.00
CA GLY A 305 8.83 -20.66 -12.27
C GLY A 305 8.75 -20.18 -10.81
N ILE A 306 9.78 -20.51 -10.04
CA ILE A 306 9.99 -19.97 -8.69
C ILE A 306 11.11 -18.93 -8.79
N GLY A 307 10.80 -17.66 -8.55
CA GLY A 307 11.76 -16.54 -8.66
C GLY A 307 12.44 -16.20 -7.34
N LEU A 308 11.89 -16.72 -6.24
CA LEU A 308 12.50 -16.66 -4.92
C LEU A 308 12.04 -17.87 -4.10
N LEU A 309 12.88 -18.89 -4.01
CA LEU A 309 12.79 -19.88 -2.93
C LEU A 309 13.56 -19.35 -1.73
N ARG A 310 12.81 -18.94 -0.71
CA ARG A 310 13.29 -18.66 0.64
C ARG A 310 13.69 -19.96 1.30
N THR A 311 14.95 -20.12 1.72
CA THR A 311 15.44 -21.38 2.31
C THR A 311 15.29 -21.44 3.83
N GLU A 312 14.84 -20.35 4.46
CA GLU A 312 14.68 -20.20 5.90
C GLU A 312 13.73 -21.24 6.52
N PHE A 313 12.79 -21.81 5.74
CA PHE A 313 11.88 -22.87 6.20
C PHE A 313 12.60 -24.16 6.62
N LEU A 314 13.80 -24.41 6.09
CA LEU A 314 14.62 -25.55 6.47
C LEU A 314 15.23 -25.38 7.85
N PHE A 315 15.43 -24.13 8.28
CA PHE A 315 16.25 -23.77 9.42
C PHE A 315 15.42 -23.18 10.58
N GLY A 316 14.28 -22.57 10.27
CA GLY A 316 13.45 -21.84 11.23
C GLY A 316 12.91 -22.71 12.36
N GLY A 317 13.02 -22.21 13.59
CA GLY A 317 12.45 -22.86 14.79
C GLY A 317 13.07 -24.21 15.16
N ARG A 318 14.15 -24.64 14.49
CA ARG A 318 14.82 -25.91 14.79
C ARG A 318 15.92 -25.71 15.85
N PRO A 319 16.11 -26.70 16.74
CA PRO A 319 17.21 -26.68 17.71
C PRO A 319 18.55 -27.09 17.09
N VAL A 320 18.55 -27.78 15.95
CA VAL A 320 19.74 -28.32 15.30
C VAL A 320 19.71 -27.94 13.82
N PHE A 321 20.86 -27.51 13.30
CA PHE A 321 21.03 -27.18 11.89
C PHE A 321 20.82 -28.43 11.02
N PRO A 322 19.96 -28.37 9.98
CA PRO A 322 19.65 -29.53 9.17
C PRO A 322 20.88 -30.01 8.41
N SER A 323 21.10 -31.32 8.45
CA SER A 323 22.16 -31.98 7.70
C SER A 323 21.99 -31.82 6.19
N GLU A 324 23.07 -32.01 5.43
CA GLU A 324 23.02 -32.00 3.96
C GLU A 324 21.97 -32.97 3.39
N GLU A 325 21.81 -34.15 4.00
CA GLU A 325 20.83 -35.14 3.55
C GLU A 325 19.38 -34.67 3.79
N GLU A 326 19.11 -34.01 4.91
CA GLU A 326 17.80 -33.44 5.20
C GLU A 326 17.47 -32.29 4.24
N GLN A 327 18.42 -31.38 4.03
CA GLN A 327 18.28 -30.30 3.06
C GLN A 327 18.00 -30.85 1.66
N PHE A 328 18.76 -31.86 1.21
CA PHE A 328 18.56 -32.53 -0.07
C PHE A 328 17.15 -33.12 -0.20
N LYS A 329 16.67 -33.84 0.83
CA LYS A 329 15.32 -34.43 0.81
C LYS A 329 14.24 -33.35 0.70
N SER A 330 14.37 -32.27 1.46
CA SER A 330 13.41 -31.16 1.42
C SER A 330 13.42 -30.41 0.09
N TYR A 331 14.59 -30.14 -0.50
CA TYR A 331 14.66 -29.53 -1.84
C TYR A 331 14.04 -30.43 -2.90
N VAL A 332 14.31 -31.75 -2.88
CA VAL A 332 13.70 -32.71 -3.82
C VAL A 332 12.18 -32.71 -3.69
N ALA A 333 11.64 -32.72 -2.47
CA ALA A 333 10.19 -32.70 -2.24
C ALA A 333 9.56 -31.42 -2.79
N LEU A 334 10.14 -30.25 -2.48
CA LEU A 334 9.64 -28.96 -2.95
C LEU A 334 9.72 -28.82 -4.48
N PHE A 335 10.84 -29.19 -5.08
CA PHE A 335 11.03 -29.13 -6.53
C PHE A 335 10.02 -30.02 -7.26
N LYS A 336 9.75 -31.22 -6.75
CA LYS A 336 8.70 -32.10 -7.29
C LYS A 336 7.31 -31.52 -7.13
N ALA A 337 6.98 -30.97 -5.97
CA ALA A 337 5.67 -30.36 -5.73
C ALA A 337 5.39 -29.22 -6.72
N PHE A 338 6.40 -28.45 -7.11
CA PHE A 338 6.27 -27.47 -8.19
C PHE A 338 6.09 -28.14 -9.56
N LEU A 339 7.03 -29.00 -9.97
CA LEU A 339 7.07 -29.59 -11.32
C LEU A 339 5.85 -30.48 -11.64
N GLU A 340 5.30 -31.19 -10.66
CA GLU A 340 4.15 -32.09 -10.86
C GLU A 340 2.84 -31.34 -11.13
N ASN A 341 2.81 -30.02 -10.89
CA ASN A 341 1.60 -29.20 -10.96
C ASN A 341 1.67 -28.06 -11.99
N THR A 342 2.71 -28.01 -12.83
CA THR A 342 2.85 -26.99 -13.90
C THR A 342 3.59 -27.53 -15.12
N GLU A 343 3.20 -27.05 -16.30
CA GLU A 343 3.90 -27.29 -17.56
C GLU A 343 4.56 -26.01 -18.11
N LEU A 344 4.40 -24.87 -17.43
CA LEU A 344 4.82 -23.56 -17.94
C LEU A 344 6.33 -23.34 -17.88
N GLY A 345 7.00 -23.97 -16.91
CA GLY A 345 8.45 -23.83 -16.75
C GLY A 345 8.98 -24.64 -15.58
N LYS A 346 10.30 -24.73 -15.53
CA LYS A 346 11.04 -25.55 -14.56
C LYS A 346 12.15 -24.78 -13.85
N SER A 347 12.18 -23.46 -14.03
CA SER A 347 13.20 -22.59 -13.44
C SER A 347 12.90 -22.36 -11.97
N ILE A 348 13.90 -22.61 -11.13
CA ILE A 348 13.81 -22.41 -9.68
C ILE A 348 15.04 -21.62 -9.23
N ILE A 349 14.78 -20.39 -8.78
CA ILE A 349 15.76 -19.47 -8.22
C ILE A 349 15.77 -19.64 -6.71
N VAL A 350 16.88 -20.14 -6.18
CA VAL A 350 17.06 -20.40 -4.75
C VAL A 350 17.93 -19.33 -4.12
N ARG A 351 17.41 -18.69 -3.07
CA ARG A 351 18.23 -17.83 -2.21
C ARG A 351 18.93 -18.68 -1.17
N THR A 352 20.26 -18.63 -1.12
CA THR A 352 20.99 -19.24 0.01
C THR A 352 20.53 -18.62 1.32
N LEU A 353 20.75 -19.30 2.44
CA LEU A 353 20.23 -18.87 3.75
C LEU A 353 20.51 -17.38 4.03
N ASP A 354 19.44 -16.60 4.24
CA ASP A 354 19.50 -15.25 4.78
C ASP A 354 18.93 -15.26 6.20
N ALA A 355 19.78 -15.65 7.15
CA ALA A 355 19.45 -15.54 8.55
C ALA A 355 19.50 -14.06 8.96
N GLY A 356 18.34 -13.41 8.89
CA GLY A 356 18.13 -12.03 9.30
C GLY A 356 18.09 -11.84 10.81
N ALA A 357 18.24 -10.59 11.23
CA ALA A 357 18.15 -10.10 12.61
C ALA A 357 16.79 -10.29 13.28
N ASP A 358 15.74 -10.34 12.46
CA ASP A 358 14.33 -10.27 12.82
C ASP A 358 13.72 -11.63 13.15
N LYS A 359 14.46 -12.73 12.92
CA LYS A 359 13.97 -14.10 13.16
C LYS A 359 15.00 -14.90 13.95
N PRO A 360 14.63 -15.50 15.11
CA PRO A 360 15.55 -16.34 15.84
C PRO A 360 15.84 -17.62 15.03
N PHE A 361 17.13 -17.93 14.87
CA PHE A 361 17.61 -19.19 14.30
C PHE A 361 18.41 -19.96 15.36
N PRO A 362 17.77 -20.63 16.33
CA PRO A 362 18.46 -21.32 17.42
C PRO A 362 19.47 -22.35 16.91
N ALA A 363 19.17 -23.01 15.79
CA ALA A 363 20.06 -23.94 15.10
C ALA A 363 21.42 -23.33 14.68
N LEU A 364 21.52 -22.01 14.51
CA LEU A 364 22.76 -21.34 14.13
C LEU A 364 23.61 -20.93 15.35
N GLU A 365 23.01 -20.71 16.53
CA GLU A 365 23.71 -20.24 17.74
C GLU A 365 24.93 -21.11 18.11
N PRO A 366 24.88 -22.46 18.05
CA PRO A 366 26.05 -23.29 18.34
C PRO A 366 27.21 -23.13 17.35
N ILE A 367 26.94 -22.58 16.16
CA ILE A 367 27.89 -22.48 15.05
C ILE A 367 28.51 -21.07 15.00
N ILE A 368 27.68 -20.04 15.13
CA ILE A 368 28.09 -18.63 14.98
C ILE A 368 28.26 -17.91 16.32
N GLY A 369 27.85 -18.54 17.43
CA GLY A 369 27.78 -17.95 18.77
C GLY A 369 26.47 -17.20 19.02
N GLU A 370 26.24 -16.80 20.27
CA GLU A 370 25.17 -15.85 20.60
C GLU A 370 25.46 -14.49 19.93
N LEU A 371 24.58 -14.07 19.04
CA LEU A 371 24.67 -12.77 18.37
C LEU A 371 23.92 -11.72 19.18
N GLN A 372 24.59 -11.13 20.16
CA GLN A 372 24.17 -9.83 20.71
C GLN A 372 24.81 -8.70 19.89
N GLU A 373 24.17 -8.35 18.78
CA GLU A 373 24.61 -7.22 17.95
C GLU A 373 23.74 -5.99 18.23
N ALA A 374 24.37 -4.81 18.30
CA ALA A 374 23.63 -3.56 18.49
C ALA A 374 22.69 -3.24 17.31
N ASN A 375 23.10 -3.60 16.08
CA ASN A 375 22.34 -3.40 14.85
C ASN A 375 22.38 -4.66 13.99
N PRO A 376 21.59 -5.70 14.30
CA PRO A 376 21.73 -6.97 13.60
C PRO A 376 21.33 -6.89 12.12
N ALA A 377 20.51 -5.91 11.71
CA ALA A 377 20.27 -5.61 10.29
C ALA A 377 21.56 -5.23 9.53
N LEU A 378 22.51 -4.56 10.19
CA LEU A 378 23.80 -4.17 9.60
C LEU A 378 24.92 -5.17 9.92
N GLY A 379 24.64 -6.23 10.68
CA GLY A 379 25.61 -7.13 11.28
C GLY A 379 25.91 -8.41 10.48
N LEU A 380 26.17 -9.50 11.21
CA LEU A 380 26.53 -10.80 10.66
C LEU A 380 25.28 -11.55 10.16
N ARG A 381 24.83 -11.23 8.94
CA ARG A 381 23.68 -11.87 8.27
C ARG A 381 23.95 -12.23 6.81
N GLY A 382 23.03 -12.97 6.20
CA GLY A 382 23.08 -13.33 4.78
C GLY A 382 24.41 -13.99 4.39
N ILE A 383 25.00 -13.54 3.29
CA ILE A 383 26.27 -14.10 2.81
C ILE A 383 27.44 -13.93 3.78
N ARG A 384 27.41 -12.97 4.70
CA ARG A 384 28.51 -12.75 5.66
C ARG A 384 28.67 -13.93 6.63
N ILE A 385 27.55 -14.55 7.01
CA ILE A 385 27.57 -15.81 7.79
C ILE A 385 28.27 -16.89 6.97
N HIS A 386 27.89 -17.06 5.70
CA HIS A 386 28.46 -18.06 4.81
C HIS A 386 29.96 -17.86 4.58
N LEU A 387 30.42 -16.63 4.38
CA LEU A 387 31.85 -16.35 4.16
C LEU A 387 32.69 -16.56 5.42
N LYS A 388 32.10 -16.35 6.61
CA LYS A 388 32.77 -16.64 7.89
C LYS A 388 32.75 -18.14 8.22
N HIS A 389 31.68 -18.85 7.84
CA HIS A 389 31.44 -20.26 8.14
C HIS A 389 31.15 -21.04 6.84
N GLU A 390 32.16 -21.17 5.98
CA GLU A 390 32.01 -21.67 4.60
C GLU A 390 31.37 -23.07 4.49
N GLU A 391 31.54 -23.92 5.50
CA GLU A 391 30.95 -25.26 5.45
C GLU A 391 29.41 -25.23 5.45
N LEU A 392 28.77 -24.21 6.03
CA LEU A 392 27.32 -24.02 5.94
C LEU A 392 26.88 -23.83 4.49
N LEU A 393 27.61 -22.97 3.76
CA LEU A 393 27.35 -22.72 2.35
C LEU A 393 27.63 -23.98 1.52
N ARG A 394 28.74 -24.67 1.79
CA ARG A 394 29.12 -25.87 1.06
C ARG A 394 28.08 -26.99 1.21
N GLN A 395 27.56 -27.21 2.42
CA GLN A 395 26.45 -28.15 2.67
C GLN A 395 25.20 -27.78 1.87
N GLN A 396 24.80 -26.50 1.90
CA GLN A 396 23.62 -26.02 1.19
C GLN A 396 23.78 -26.17 -0.33
N LEU A 397 24.92 -25.78 -0.89
CA LEU A 397 25.24 -25.92 -2.32
C LEU A 397 25.25 -27.38 -2.77
N ARG A 398 25.85 -28.29 -1.99
CA ARG A 398 25.84 -29.74 -2.29
C ARG A 398 24.42 -30.29 -2.33
N ALA A 399 23.61 -29.97 -1.33
CA ALA A 399 22.21 -30.39 -1.28
C ALA A 399 21.40 -29.89 -2.48
N LEU A 400 21.57 -28.61 -2.87
CA LEU A 400 20.88 -28.01 -4.02
C LEU A 400 21.29 -28.64 -5.35
N LEU A 401 22.59 -28.81 -5.59
CA LEU A 401 23.11 -29.42 -6.82
C LEU A 401 22.61 -30.85 -6.99
N LEU A 402 22.65 -31.66 -5.92
CA LEU A 402 22.15 -33.02 -5.94
C LEU A 402 20.63 -33.07 -6.16
N ALA A 403 19.87 -32.19 -5.50
CA ALA A 403 18.42 -32.13 -5.65
C ALA A 403 18.03 -31.75 -7.09
N ALA A 404 18.73 -30.77 -7.68
CA ALA A 404 18.49 -30.36 -9.05
C ALA A 404 18.91 -31.43 -10.07
N GLY A 405 20.05 -32.10 -9.87
CA GLY A 405 20.46 -33.24 -10.71
C GLY A 405 19.46 -34.40 -10.66
N LYS A 406 18.79 -34.62 -9.52
CA LYS A 406 17.78 -35.65 -9.35
C LYS A 406 16.41 -35.30 -9.95
N THR A 407 16.03 -34.03 -9.94
CA THR A 407 14.68 -33.58 -10.34
C THR A 407 14.63 -32.99 -11.74
N GLY A 408 15.77 -32.55 -12.30
CA GLY A 408 15.87 -31.99 -13.64
C GLY A 408 15.41 -30.54 -13.77
N VAL A 409 15.23 -29.83 -12.64
CA VAL A 409 14.91 -28.39 -12.61
C VAL A 409 16.03 -27.56 -13.26
N ASP A 410 15.67 -26.42 -13.83
CA ASP A 410 16.64 -25.39 -14.22
C ASP A 410 16.99 -24.58 -12.97
N LEU A 411 18.14 -24.90 -12.37
CA LEU A 411 18.54 -24.34 -11.08
C LEU A 411 19.30 -23.02 -11.25
N HIS A 412 18.82 -22.01 -10.54
CA HIS A 412 19.47 -20.72 -10.36
C HIS A 412 19.74 -20.54 -8.86
N ILE A 413 20.94 -20.09 -8.50
CA ILE A 413 21.32 -19.86 -7.10
C ILE A 413 21.67 -18.40 -6.96
N MET A 414 21.06 -17.72 -5.99
CA MET A 414 21.40 -16.34 -5.66
C MET A 414 21.86 -16.18 -4.22
N PHE A 415 22.81 -15.27 -4.04
CA PHE A 415 23.42 -14.97 -2.75
C PHE A 415 22.88 -13.64 -2.19
N PRO A 416 22.34 -13.62 -0.95
CA PRO A 416 21.80 -12.43 -0.32
C PRO A 416 22.90 -11.54 0.30
N MET A 417 22.60 -10.28 0.54
CA MET A 417 23.43 -9.32 1.30
C MET A 417 24.82 -9.08 0.71
N ILE A 418 24.97 -9.25 -0.61
CA ILE A 418 26.20 -8.90 -1.33
C ILE A 418 26.36 -7.37 -1.34
N ALA A 419 27.58 -6.91 -1.08
CA ALA A 419 27.94 -5.50 -1.14
C ALA A 419 29.16 -5.24 -2.04
N THR A 420 30.00 -6.25 -2.28
CA THR A 420 31.29 -6.11 -2.96
C THR A 420 31.52 -7.19 -4.03
N VAL A 421 32.42 -6.90 -4.97
CA VAL A 421 32.82 -7.84 -6.02
C VAL A 421 33.63 -9.00 -5.44
N GLU A 422 34.43 -8.75 -4.41
CA GLU A 422 35.24 -9.73 -3.70
C GLU A 422 34.38 -10.84 -3.09
N GLU A 423 33.24 -10.48 -2.49
CA GLU A 423 32.27 -11.44 -1.96
C GLU A 423 31.74 -12.36 -3.06
N VAL A 424 31.35 -11.80 -4.23
CA VAL A 424 30.88 -12.57 -5.39
C VAL A 424 31.96 -13.54 -5.89
N ARG A 425 33.20 -13.08 -6.02
CA ARG A 425 34.31 -13.93 -6.44
C ARG A 425 34.57 -15.05 -5.44
N ARG A 426 34.46 -14.78 -4.14
CA ARG A 426 34.65 -15.79 -3.10
C ARG A 426 33.56 -16.86 -3.14
N VAL A 427 32.29 -16.49 -3.28
CA VAL A 427 31.19 -17.47 -3.37
C VAL A 427 31.28 -18.32 -4.64
N LYS A 428 31.71 -17.74 -5.77
CA LYS A 428 31.96 -18.50 -7.00
C LYS A 428 33.08 -19.53 -6.83
N GLN A 429 34.17 -19.19 -6.13
CA GLN A 429 35.23 -20.14 -5.81
C GLN A 429 34.71 -21.30 -4.95
N ILE A 430 33.92 -21.01 -3.92
CA ILE A 430 33.30 -22.03 -3.05
C ILE A 430 32.39 -22.95 -3.87
N TYR A 431 31.53 -22.37 -4.73
CA TYR A 431 30.67 -23.12 -5.64
C TYR A 431 31.48 -24.02 -6.57
N SER A 432 32.52 -23.50 -7.23
CA SER A 432 33.34 -24.30 -8.14
C SER A 432 34.00 -25.49 -7.44
N ALA A 433 34.53 -25.28 -6.23
CA ALA A 433 35.11 -26.37 -5.43
C ALA A 433 34.07 -27.46 -5.11
N VAL A 434 32.89 -27.05 -4.63
CA VAL A 434 31.78 -27.96 -4.32
C VAL A 434 31.33 -28.73 -5.57
N HIS A 435 31.14 -28.05 -6.70
CA HIS A 435 30.75 -28.68 -7.95
C HIS A 435 31.79 -29.73 -8.40
N THR A 436 33.08 -29.39 -8.37
CA THR A 436 34.16 -30.33 -8.71
C THR A 436 34.19 -31.55 -7.80
N GLU A 437 33.98 -31.38 -6.49
CA GLU A 437 33.92 -32.48 -5.53
C GLU A 437 32.76 -33.46 -5.83
N ILE A 438 31.57 -32.93 -6.14
CA ILE A 438 30.39 -33.76 -6.46
C ILE A 438 30.60 -34.53 -7.77
N VAL A 439 31.15 -33.87 -8.80
CA VAL A 439 31.46 -34.50 -10.08
C VAL A 439 32.53 -35.58 -9.93
N ALA A 440 33.59 -35.32 -9.16
CA ALA A 440 34.63 -36.31 -8.88
C ALA A 440 34.09 -37.53 -8.12
N ALA A 441 33.04 -37.34 -7.30
CA ALA A 441 32.33 -38.42 -6.63
C ALA A 441 31.33 -39.17 -7.53
N GLY A 442 31.24 -38.83 -8.83
CA GLY A 442 30.38 -39.51 -9.80
C GLY A 442 28.88 -39.30 -9.58
N LYS A 443 28.49 -38.26 -8.84
CA LYS A 443 27.08 -37.94 -8.58
C LYS A 443 26.49 -37.07 -9.70
N ALA A 444 25.21 -37.25 -9.98
CA ALA A 444 24.50 -36.43 -10.97
C ALA A 444 24.32 -34.99 -10.49
N VAL A 445 24.65 -34.03 -11.37
CA VAL A 445 24.46 -32.59 -11.18
C VAL A 445 23.86 -31.98 -12.46
N PRO A 446 23.19 -30.82 -12.38
CA PRO A 446 22.73 -30.10 -13.56
C PRO A 446 23.87 -29.77 -14.52
N THR A 447 23.59 -29.77 -15.82
CA THR A 447 24.57 -29.40 -16.85
C THR A 447 24.98 -27.93 -16.77
N GLN A 448 24.07 -27.09 -16.30
CA GLN A 448 24.26 -25.66 -16.12
C GLN A 448 23.52 -25.21 -14.86
N VAL A 449 24.14 -24.30 -14.13
CA VAL A 449 23.55 -23.60 -12.98
C VAL A 449 23.93 -22.14 -13.14
N HIS A 450 22.93 -21.27 -13.01
CA HIS A 450 23.14 -19.83 -13.08
C HIS A 450 23.40 -19.29 -11.68
N LEU A 451 24.45 -18.49 -11.53
CA LEU A 451 24.80 -17.85 -10.26
C LEU A 451 24.47 -16.36 -10.33
N GLY A 452 23.52 -15.94 -9.52
CA GLY A 452 23.10 -14.56 -9.38
C GLY A 452 23.36 -14.00 -7.99
N ILE A 453 22.94 -12.76 -7.78
CA ILE A 453 22.94 -12.12 -6.47
C ILE A 453 21.61 -11.44 -6.21
N MET A 454 21.24 -11.36 -4.93
CA MET A 454 20.19 -10.46 -4.52
C MET A 454 20.79 -9.04 -4.40
N VAL A 455 20.30 -8.11 -5.20
CA VAL A 455 20.71 -6.71 -5.12
C VAL A 455 19.78 -6.02 -4.14
N GLU A 456 20.21 -5.99 -2.88
CA GLU A 456 19.44 -5.46 -1.76
C GLU A 456 20.23 -4.48 -0.88
N THR A 457 21.46 -4.17 -1.26
CA THR A 457 22.28 -3.14 -0.60
C THR A 457 22.49 -1.95 -1.54
N PRO A 458 22.52 -0.71 -1.03
CA PRO A 458 22.85 0.46 -1.85
C PRO A 458 24.23 0.33 -2.51
N ALA A 459 25.18 -0.32 -1.82
CA ALA A 459 26.52 -0.59 -2.37
C ALA A 459 26.44 -1.45 -3.64
N ALA A 460 25.66 -2.54 -3.61
CA ALA A 460 25.46 -3.39 -4.78
C ALA A 460 24.70 -2.67 -5.91
N ALA A 461 23.75 -1.80 -5.60
CA ALA A 461 23.05 -0.98 -6.61
C ALA A 461 24.00 0.02 -7.30
N ILE A 462 24.90 0.66 -6.55
CA ILE A 462 25.90 1.59 -7.08
C ILE A 462 26.93 0.84 -7.95
N MET A 463 27.37 -0.34 -7.48
CA MET A 463 28.36 -1.22 -8.13
C MET A 463 27.73 -2.21 -9.13
N ALA A 464 26.49 -1.97 -9.58
CA ALA A 464 25.74 -2.93 -10.37
C ALA A 464 26.45 -3.28 -11.69
N GLU A 465 27.18 -2.35 -12.30
CA GLU A 465 27.94 -2.62 -13.53
C GLU A 465 29.08 -3.61 -13.31
N GLU A 466 29.88 -3.42 -12.26
CA GLU A 466 31.00 -4.29 -11.92
C GLU A 466 30.49 -5.68 -11.52
N LEU A 467 29.43 -5.72 -10.71
CA LEU A 467 28.79 -6.97 -10.29
C LEU A 467 28.18 -7.72 -11.49
N ALA A 468 27.61 -7.01 -12.46
CA ALA A 468 27.00 -7.61 -13.65
C ALA A 468 28.02 -8.38 -14.51
N ARG A 469 29.31 -8.04 -14.44
CA ARG A 469 30.36 -8.79 -15.15
C ARG A 469 30.67 -10.13 -14.48
N GLU A 470 30.31 -10.29 -13.21
CA GLU A 470 30.67 -11.44 -12.40
C GLU A 470 29.53 -12.46 -12.26
N VAL A 471 28.27 -12.05 -12.47
CA VAL A 471 27.09 -12.89 -12.23
C VAL A 471 26.26 -13.12 -13.51
N ASP A 472 25.35 -14.08 -13.45
CA ASP A 472 24.45 -14.43 -14.55
C ASP A 472 23.15 -13.63 -14.54
N PHE A 473 22.69 -13.22 -13.36
CA PHE A 473 21.46 -12.43 -13.19
C PHE A 473 21.47 -11.64 -11.87
N PHE A 474 20.57 -10.66 -11.78
CA PHE A 474 20.22 -9.95 -10.56
C PHE A 474 18.79 -10.24 -10.15
N SER A 475 18.56 -10.33 -8.84
CA SER A 475 17.23 -10.27 -8.26
C SER A 475 17.17 -9.16 -7.23
N ILE A 476 16.32 -8.17 -7.43
CA ILE A 476 16.24 -7.01 -6.55
C ILE A 476 15.41 -7.39 -5.33
N GLY A 477 16.02 -7.31 -4.14
CA GLY A 477 15.35 -7.44 -2.86
C GLY A 477 14.84 -6.07 -2.40
N ALA A 478 13.69 -5.65 -2.93
CA ALA A 478 13.21 -4.27 -2.77
C ALA A 478 13.06 -3.83 -1.31
N ASN A 479 12.64 -4.73 -0.42
CA ASN A 479 12.39 -4.39 0.98
C ASN A 479 13.68 -4.01 1.73
N ASP A 480 14.75 -4.79 1.55
CA ASP A 480 16.05 -4.53 2.19
C ASP A 480 16.77 -3.37 1.46
N LEU A 481 16.64 -3.27 0.13
CA LEU A 481 17.15 -2.12 -0.63
C LEU A 481 16.53 -0.81 -0.14
N TYR A 482 15.21 -0.79 0.08
CA TYR A 482 14.51 0.35 0.66
C TYR A 482 15.05 0.66 2.05
N GLN A 483 15.04 -0.32 2.95
CA GLN A 483 15.46 -0.16 4.34
C GLN A 483 16.85 0.47 4.47
N TYR A 484 17.82 -0.01 3.69
CA TYR A 484 19.18 0.54 3.75
C TYR A 484 19.35 1.85 2.98
N THR A 485 18.58 2.08 1.93
CA THR A 485 18.63 3.35 1.17
C THR A 485 18.01 4.49 1.98
N MET A 486 16.88 4.22 2.64
CA MET A 486 16.12 5.20 3.42
C MET A 486 16.58 5.26 4.88
N ALA A 487 17.44 4.33 5.32
CA ALA A 487 17.86 4.17 6.72
C ALA A 487 16.67 3.97 7.68
N VAL A 488 15.64 3.25 7.24
CA VAL A 488 14.41 2.97 8.00
C VAL A 488 14.31 1.48 8.30
N ASP A 489 14.36 1.13 9.59
CA ASP A 489 14.12 -0.24 10.05
C ASP A 489 12.62 -0.54 10.07
N ARG A 490 12.17 -1.44 9.19
CA ARG A 490 10.76 -1.86 9.07
C ARG A 490 10.23 -2.61 10.30
N THR A 491 11.10 -3.05 11.21
CA THR A 491 10.70 -3.67 12.48
C THR A 491 10.54 -2.66 13.62
N ASN A 492 11.02 -1.43 13.42
CA ASN A 492 10.97 -0.38 14.43
C ASN A 492 9.71 0.49 14.26
N SER A 493 8.71 0.23 15.09
CA SER A 493 7.40 0.90 15.06
C SER A 493 7.42 2.43 15.14
N ARG A 494 8.53 3.04 15.57
CA ARG A 494 8.67 4.51 15.62
C ARG A 494 8.96 5.14 14.26
N VAL A 495 9.50 4.36 13.32
CA VAL A 495 9.90 4.82 11.98
C VAL A 495 9.25 4.02 10.86
N THR A 496 8.50 2.95 11.16
CA THR A 496 7.79 2.17 10.12
C THR A 496 6.82 3.01 9.29
N GLY A 497 6.26 4.11 9.84
CA GLY A 497 5.44 5.04 9.08
C GLY A 497 6.18 5.77 7.94
N MET A 498 7.51 5.79 7.97
CA MET A 498 8.38 6.30 6.91
C MET A 498 8.72 5.23 5.86
N PHE A 499 8.22 4.00 6.02
CA PHE A 499 8.39 2.93 5.05
C PHE A 499 7.26 3.02 4.00
N SER A 500 7.47 3.86 2.99
CA SER A 500 6.66 3.91 1.78
C SER A 500 6.92 2.70 0.89
N THR A 501 5.94 2.29 0.09
CA THR A 501 6.13 1.24 -0.92
C THR A 501 6.91 1.74 -2.14
N VAL A 502 6.93 3.06 -2.35
CA VAL A 502 7.59 3.72 -3.49
C VAL A 502 8.31 4.99 -3.04
N GLU A 503 9.57 5.09 -3.40
CA GLU A 503 10.42 6.25 -3.11
C GLU A 503 11.29 6.57 -4.33
N PRO A 504 11.46 7.85 -4.73
CA PRO A 504 12.27 8.20 -5.90
C PRO A 504 13.69 7.67 -5.83
N ALA A 505 14.32 7.72 -4.65
CA ALA A 505 15.67 7.19 -4.44
C ALA A 505 15.75 5.69 -4.73
N VAL A 506 14.76 4.91 -4.28
CA VAL A 506 14.71 3.46 -4.47
C VAL A 506 14.40 3.11 -5.93
N LEU A 507 13.46 3.82 -6.58
CA LEU A 507 13.17 3.63 -8.00
C LEU A 507 14.38 3.93 -8.89
N ARG A 508 15.13 5.00 -8.60
CA ARG A 508 16.38 5.33 -9.31
C ARG A 508 17.47 4.27 -9.10
N MET A 509 17.57 3.67 -7.91
CA MET A 509 18.45 2.53 -7.68
C MET A 509 18.04 1.32 -8.52
N ILE A 510 16.73 1.01 -8.57
CA ILE A 510 16.20 -0.09 -9.40
C ILE A 510 16.49 0.15 -10.88
N ALA A 511 16.24 1.36 -11.39
CA ALA A 511 16.53 1.72 -12.77
C ALA A 511 18.02 1.55 -13.10
N ARG A 512 18.91 2.01 -12.23
CA ARG A 512 20.37 1.83 -12.40
C ARG A 512 20.77 0.34 -12.46
N ILE A 513 20.16 -0.51 -11.63
CA ILE A 513 20.39 -1.96 -11.66
C ILE A 513 19.87 -2.55 -12.99
N ALA A 514 18.69 -2.13 -13.44
CA ALA A 514 18.09 -2.56 -14.70
C ALA A 514 18.95 -2.15 -15.92
N GLU A 515 19.45 -0.91 -15.93
CA GLU A 515 20.38 -0.39 -16.95
C GLU A 515 21.68 -1.20 -16.99
N ALA A 516 22.27 -1.48 -15.82
CA ALA A 516 23.46 -2.33 -15.74
C ALA A 516 23.18 -3.74 -16.28
N GLY A 517 22.03 -4.32 -15.91
CA GLY A 517 21.59 -5.61 -16.44
C GLY A 517 21.49 -5.60 -17.97
N GLN A 518 20.78 -4.63 -18.55
CA GLN A 518 20.65 -4.49 -20.00
C GLN A 518 22.00 -4.31 -20.69
N LYS A 519 22.87 -3.43 -20.17
CA LYS A 519 24.20 -3.13 -20.72
C LYS A 519 25.08 -4.37 -20.85
N TYR A 520 25.01 -5.29 -19.88
CA TYR A 520 25.80 -6.53 -19.87
C TYR A 520 25.00 -7.78 -20.26
N GLY A 521 23.77 -7.61 -20.75
CA GLY A 521 22.90 -8.72 -21.18
C GLY A 521 22.51 -9.67 -20.04
N LYS A 522 22.38 -9.16 -18.81
CA LYS A 522 21.98 -9.91 -17.63
C LYS A 522 20.50 -9.74 -17.34
N LEU A 523 19.86 -10.83 -16.94
CA LEU A 523 18.48 -10.80 -16.48
C LEU A 523 18.39 -10.01 -15.17
N VAL A 524 17.39 -9.14 -15.07
CA VAL A 524 17.06 -8.41 -13.85
C VAL A 524 15.65 -8.77 -13.43
N ALA A 525 15.55 -9.34 -12.24
CA ALA A 525 14.32 -9.70 -11.57
C ALA A 525 14.01 -8.72 -10.44
N VAL A 526 12.74 -8.59 -10.07
CA VAL A 526 12.31 -7.94 -8.82
C VAL A 526 11.48 -8.95 -8.03
N CYS A 527 11.85 -9.18 -6.78
CA CYS A 527 11.10 -10.02 -5.86
C CYS A 527 10.49 -9.20 -4.72
N GLY A 528 9.34 -9.65 -4.23
CA GLY A 528 8.65 -9.05 -3.09
C GLY A 528 7.38 -8.29 -3.48
N GLU A 529 6.91 -7.43 -2.58
CA GLU A 529 5.61 -6.76 -2.72
C GLU A 529 5.58 -5.76 -3.89
N LEU A 530 6.72 -5.13 -4.18
CA LEU A 530 6.84 -4.18 -5.29
C LEU A 530 6.53 -4.82 -6.65
N GLY A 531 7.01 -6.05 -6.87
CA GLY A 531 6.71 -6.81 -8.09
C GLY A 531 5.29 -7.36 -8.15
N ALA A 532 4.57 -7.37 -7.03
CA ALA A 532 3.19 -7.82 -6.91
C ALA A 532 2.17 -6.66 -7.02
N ASN A 533 2.63 -5.41 -6.96
CA ASN A 533 1.77 -4.24 -7.04
C ASN A 533 1.39 -3.96 -8.51
N PRO A 534 0.10 -4.03 -8.88
CA PRO A 534 -0.36 -3.83 -10.26
C PRO A 534 -0.11 -2.42 -10.81
N GLN A 535 0.00 -1.40 -9.97
CA GLN A 535 0.29 -0.03 -10.41
C GLN A 535 1.80 0.16 -10.69
N VAL A 536 2.66 -0.49 -9.90
CA VAL A 536 4.12 -0.27 -9.96
C VAL A 536 4.85 -1.31 -10.82
N ALA A 537 4.44 -2.58 -10.77
CA ALA A 537 5.12 -3.66 -11.46
C ALA A 537 5.24 -3.45 -13.00
N PRO A 538 4.26 -2.89 -13.71
CA PRO A 538 4.41 -2.55 -15.12
C PRO A 538 5.51 -1.50 -15.35
N ALA A 539 5.60 -0.48 -14.51
CA ALA A 539 6.65 0.52 -14.59
C ALA A 539 8.04 -0.09 -14.37
N LEU A 540 8.19 -1.07 -13.46
CA LEU A 540 9.44 -1.81 -13.31
C LEU A 540 9.85 -2.53 -14.60
N VAL A 541 8.88 -3.13 -15.31
CA VAL A 541 9.11 -3.74 -16.63
C VAL A 541 9.55 -2.67 -17.64
N GLY A 542 8.94 -1.49 -17.60
CA GLY A 542 9.36 -0.31 -18.36
C GLY A 542 10.81 0.11 -18.08
N MET A 543 11.25 0.06 -16.82
CA MET A 543 12.65 0.33 -16.43
C MET A 543 13.64 -0.71 -16.95
N GLY A 544 13.18 -1.88 -17.38
CA GLY A 544 14.03 -2.95 -17.90
C GLY A 544 14.00 -4.26 -17.14
N VAL A 545 13.19 -4.37 -16.09
CA VAL A 545 12.97 -5.63 -15.38
C VAL A 545 12.28 -6.62 -16.33
N ARG A 546 12.73 -7.87 -16.32
CA ARG A 546 12.18 -8.94 -17.19
C ARG A 546 11.68 -10.15 -16.42
N GLU A 547 11.79 -10.13 -15.10
CA GLU A 547 11.22 -11.15 -14.22
C GLU A 547 10.61 -10.50 -12.97
N LEU A 548 9.39 -10.90 -12.61
CA LEU A 548 8.67 -10.46 -11.42
C LEU A 548 8.33 -11.68 -10.57
N SER A 549 8.72 -11.67 -9.31
CA SER A 549 8.46 -12.77 -8.37
C SER A 549 7.61 -12.31 -7.19
N MET A 550 6.43 -12.93 -7.04
CA MET A 550 5.35 -12.47 -6.16
C MET A 550 4.62 -13.61 -5.43
N SER A 551 3.66 -13.27 -4.55
CA SER A 551 2.79 -14.28 -3.95
C SER A 551 1.85 -14.91 -4.99
N PRO A 552 1.50 -16.21 -4.88
CA PRO A 552 0.64 -16.90 -5.86
C PRO A 552 -0.68 -16.18 -6.22
N PRO A 553 -1.43 -15.57 -5.28
CA PRO A 553 -2.68 -14.87 -5.60
C PRO A 553 -2.52 -13.67 -6.55
N SER A 554 -1.31 -13.11 -6.67
CA SER A 554 -1.04 -11.92 -7.48
C SER A 554 -0.71 -12.25 -8.94
N ILE A 555 -0.32 -13.50 -9.24
CA ILE A 555 0.25 -13.92 -10.52
C ILE A 555 -0.67 -13.58 -11.69
N ALA A 556 -1.90 -14.09 -11.66
CA ALA A 556 -2.84 -13.89 -12.75
C ALA A 556 -3.23 -12.42 -12.93
N ARG A 557 -3.33 -11.66 -11.82
CA ARG A 557 -3.62 -10.21 -11.86
C ARG A 557 -2.48 -9.47 -12.56
N ILE A 558 -1.23 -9.73 -12.21
CA ILE A 558 -0.08 -9.06 -12.83
C ILE A 558 0.06 -9.45 -14.31
N LYS A 559 -0.14 -10.72 -14.65
CA LYS A 559 -0.19 -11.16 -16.06
C LYS A 559 -1.23 -10.39 -16.87
N ALA A 560 -2.44 -10.23 -16.32
CA ALA A 560 -3.50 -9.47 -16.94
C ALA A 560 -3.14 -8.00 -17.14
N VAL A 561 -2.56 -7.36 -16.12
CA VAL A 561 -2.19 -5.93 -16.16
C VAL A 561 -1.09 -5.69 -17.19
N LEU A 562 -0.03 -6.51 -17.20
CA LEU A 562 1.07 -6.36 -18.16
C LEU A 562 0.58 -6.39 -19.60
N HIS A 563 -0.39 -7.27 -19.90
CA HIS A 563 -0.94 -7.44 -21.25
C HIS A 563 -1.86 -6.30 -21.72
N ARG A 564 -2.22 -5.34 -20.85
CA ARG A 564 -3.13 -4.25 -21.23
C ARG A 564 -2.50 -3.25 -22.19
N GLN A 565 -1.18 -3.05 -22.10
CA GLN A 565 -0.47 -2.02 -22.86
C GLN A 565 0.85 -2.57 -23.43
N PRO A 566 1.37 -2.00 -24.53
CA PRO A 566 2.67 -2.36 -25.08
C PRO A 566 3.81 -1.92 -24.14
N LEU A 567 5.00 -2.48 -24.33
CA LEU A 567 6.17 -2.12 -23.51
C LEU A 567 6.46 -0.61 -23.53
N THR A 568 6.28 0.06 -24.66
CA THR A 568 6.55 1.50 -24.81
C THR A 568 5.72 2.36 -23.85
N TYR A 569 4.46 2.00 -23.62
CA TYR A 569 3.61 2.69 -22.64
C TYR A 569 4.18 2.55 -21.22
N TRP A 570 4.63 1.35 -20.87
CA TRP A 570 5.23 1.09 -19.56
C TRP A 570 6.58 1.80 -19.38
N GLN A 571 7.35 1.98 -20.46
CA GLN A 571 8.58 2.77 -20.48
C GLN A 571 8.30 4.26 -20.26
N ASP A 572 7.23 4.79 -20.85
CA ASP A 572 6.82 6.18 -20.63
C ASP A 572 6.39 6.40 -19.17
N LEU A 573 5.61 5.48 -18.60
CA LEU A 573 5.26 5.49 -17.17
C LEU A 573 6.51 5.47 -16.29
N ALA A 574 7.45 4.55 -16.57
CA ALA A 574 8.72 4.47 -15.84
C ALA A 574 9.50 5.78 -15.89
N THR A 575 9.53 6.44 -17.05
CA THR A 575 10.21 7.74 -17.23
C THR A 575 9.59 8.82 -16.35
N LYS A 576 8.25 8.90 -16.30
CA LYS A 576 7.54 9.84 -15.41
C LYS A 576 7.86 9.57 -13.94
N LEU A 577 7.80 8.31 -13.52
CA LEU A 577 8.11 7.93 -12.13
C LEU A 577 9.55 8.23 -11.72
N LEU A 578 10.51 8.11 -12.63
CA LEU A 578 11.92 8.42 -12.35
C LEU A 578 12.18 9.93 -12.26
N ALA A 579 11.35 10.74 -12.91
CA ALA A 579 11.40 12.20 -12.87
C ALA A 579 10.77 12.80 -11.60
N ALA A 580 9.93 12.04 -10.89
CA ALA A 580 9.34 12.45 -9.62
C ALA A 580 10.41 12.87 -8.60
N GLU A 581 10.10 13.91 -7.82
CA GLU A 581 10.98 14.42 -6.76
C GLU A 581 10.57 13.85 -5.39
N THR A 582 9.29 13.54 -5.22
CA THR A 582 8.72 13.04 -3.95
C THR A 582 7.96 11.73 -4.12
N ALA A 583 7.72 11.02 -3.01
CA ALA A 583 6.82 9.88 -2.99
C ALA A 583 5.37 10.25 -3.34
N ALA A 584 4.93 11.47 -2.99
CA ALA A 584 3.59 11.97 -3.34
C ALA A 584 3.46 12.15 -4.86
N ASP A 585 4.46 12.71 -5.53
CA ASP A 585 4.46 12.84 -7.00
C ASP A 585 4.33 11.47 -7.68
N ILE A 586 5.01 10.44 -7.14
CA ILE A 586 4.89 9.07 -7.65
C ILE A 586 3.45 8.58 -7.51
N GLN A 587 2.83 8.76 -6.35
CA GLN A 587 1.44 8.34 -6.12
C GLN A 587 0.47 9.05 -7.07
N GLN A 588 0.63 10.35 -7.25
CA GLN A 588 -0.17 11.14 -8.19
C GLN A 588 -0.01 10.60 -9.63
N ILE A 589 1.23 10.36 -10.08
CA ILE A 589 1.48 9.81 -11.42
C ILE A 589 0.83 8.42 -11.55
N LEU A 590 0.88 7.57 -10.53
CA LEU A 590 0.23 6.25 -10.57
C LEU A 590 -1.30 6.36 -10.65
N ALA A 591 -1.92 7.26 -9.88
CA ALA A 591 -3.37 7.50 -9.87
C ALA A 591 -3.88 8.01 -11.23
N GLU A 592 -3.12 8.87 -11.91
CA GLU A 592 -3.47 9.38 -13.24
C GLU A 592 -3.40 8.32 -14.36
N ASN A 593 -2.77 7.17 -14.12
CA ASN A 593 -2.49 6.14 -15.12
C ASN A 593 -3.12 4.76 -14.79
N GLU A 594 -4.14 4.72 -13.91
CA GLU A 594 -4.90 3.51 -13.52
C GLU A 594 -5.75 2.85 -14.62
#